data_AF-A0A9D4NU94-F1
#
_entry.id   AF-A0A9D4NU94-F1
#
_cell.length_a   1.000
_cell.length_b   1.000
_cell.length_c   1.000
_cell.angle_alpha   90.00
_cell.angle_beta   90.00
_cell.angle_gamma   90.00
#
_symmetry.space_group_name_H-M   'P 1'
#
loop_
_entity.id
_entity.type
_entity.pdbx_description
1 polymer ?
#
loop_
_entity_poly.entity_id
_entity_poly.type
_entity_poly.pdbx_seq_one_letter_code
_entity_poly.pdbx_strand_id
1 'polypeptide(L)'
;MAIISESWKKADFKTIFIRGFDFMKIYTFRLQFSIDDYQNQNIPWTWNTFRSTVLFTSLSWVAIIGLGLLALLPNTHPFMSYDNFERILKTERMDIFILAIFIMLIVLEAMWLHLTTNALNYRSSLVQFVINNLDYNENELSTKSLKYLKRFYIIIYFIGITTFRLYIVNAIFTIIFGYYWAIIFYMENLTTFKKLILSMPIFFFICIDIAYLLGQMFTTILTFIVFVIEFFQVKLEELYRLAKRMFTRSWQNNELKQLFWNRFQQQYVKLYAEIADFNKSFGSMLLYMETVSKTSIIISCMFYSRQKELSQYCLMAILSLMSEFVCVTSLYSRVARLPSYNRRCCKSIIKWLARTQWSGPDTLFYNRNLRIQKLHIVRRTTIKSNLFVQVMSKNELGFTCGHLFFITKFKYIEMLMMNIPLIIMFYEKICMNASF
;
A
#
# COMPACT_ATOMS: atom_id res chain seq x y z
N MET A 1 12.52 -18.82 -17.90
CA MET A 1 11.83 -17.82 -18.75
C MET A 1 10.67 -18.38 -19.58
N ALA A 2 10.73 -19.63 -20.07
CA ALA A 2 9.65 -20.25 -20.86
C ALA A 2 8.32 -20.44 -20.08
N ILE A 3 8.38 -20.87 -18.82
CA ILE A 3 7.20 -21.09 -17.94
C ILE A 3 6.39 -19.80 -17.72
N ILE A 4 7.09 -18.66 -17.67
CA ILE A 4 6.45 -17.35 -17.50
C ILE A 4 5.70 -16.95 -18.79
N SER A 5 6.14 -17.40 -19.97
CA SER A 5 5.58 -16.96 -21.26
C SER A 5 4.14 -17.43 -21.51
N GLU A 6 3.77 -18.64 -21.07
CA GLU A 6 2.41 -19.17 -21.20
C GLU A 6 1.45 -18.64 -20.13
N SER A 7 1.97 -18.36 -18.93
CA SER A 7 1.17 -17.82 -17.82
C SER A 7 0.54 -16.46 -18.13
N TRP A 8 1.19 -15.62 -18.96
CA TRP A 8 0.65 -14.30 -19.36
C TRP A 8 -0.64 -14.39 -20.17
N LYS A 9 -0.81 -15.44 -20.99
CA LYS A 9 -1.99 -15.60 -21.84
C LYS A 9 -3.23 -15.98 -21.02
N LYS A 10 -3.05 -16.56 -19.83
CA LYS A 10 -4.13 -16.99 -18.92
C LYS A 10 -4.51 -15.96 -17.86
N ALA A 11 -3.71 -14.89 -17.67
CA ALA A 11 -4.02 -13.85 -16.69
C ALA A 11 -4.99 -12.82 -17.28
N ASP A 12 -6.27 -12.98 -16.99
CA ASP A 12 -7.32 -12.00 -17.28
C ASP A 12 -7.48 -11.03 -16.08
N PHE A 13 -7.73 -9.75 -16.36
CA PHE A 13 -7.94 -8.73 -15.33
C PHE A 13 -9.07 -9.09 -14.36
N LYS A 14 -10.15 -9.70 -14.85
CA LYS A 14 -11.22 -10.22 -13.99
C LYS A 14 -10.69 -11.18 -12.92
N THR A 15 -9.80 -12.10 -13.31
CA THR A 15 -9.20 -13.06 -12.38
C THR A 15 -8.27 -12.37 -11.39
N ILE A 16 -7.55 -11.33 -11.82
CA ILE A 16 -6.68 -10.53 -10.95
C ILE A 16 -7.50 -9.82 -9.87
N PHE A 17 -8.59 -9.15 -10.25
CA PHE A 17 -9.44 -8.41 -9.32
C PHE A 17 -10.19 -9.33 -8.35
N ILE A 18 -10.73 -10.47 -8.81
CA ILE A 18 -11.36 -11.46 -7.94
C ILE A 18 -10.36 -11.98 -6.90
N ARG A 19 -9.15 -12.33 -7.32
CA ARG A 19 -8.12 -12.81 -6.39
C ARG A 19 -7.70 -11.73 -5.39
N GLY A 20 -7.60 -10.48 -5.84
CA GLY A 20 -7.36 -9.33 -4.96
C GLY A 20 -8.45 -9.19 -3.90
N PHE A 21 -9.71 -9.34 -4.30
CA PHE A 21 -10.85 -9.34 -3.38
C PHE A 21 -10.81 -10.49 -2.38
N ASP A 22 -10.43 -11.70 -2.81
CA ASP A 22 -10.26 -12.84 -1.90
C ASP A 22 -9.17 -12.59 -0.86
N PHE A 23 -8.04 -11.97 -1.23
CA PHE A 23 -7.03 -11.56 -0.26
C PHE A 23 -7.54 -10.50 0.71
N MET A 24 -8.30 -9.51 0.23
CA MET A 24 -8.89 -8.49 1.12
C MET A 24 -9.88 -9.09 2.11
N LYS A 25 -10.74 -10.02 1.70
CA LYS A 25 -11.67 -10.73 2.60
C LYS A 25 -10.94 -11.43 3.74
N ILE A 26 -9.88 -12.16 3.41
CA ILE A 26 -9.12 -12.94 4.39
C ILE A 26 -8.30 -12.01 5.29
N TYR A 27 -7.45 -11.17 4.71
CA TYR A 27 -6.40 -10.47 5.44
C TYR A 27 -6.77 -9.06 5.90
N THR A 28 -7.66 -8.37 5.19
CA THR A 28 -7.95 -6.95 5.44
C THR A 28 -9.27 -6.73 6.17
N PHE A 29 -10.32 -7.46 5.80
CA PHE A 29 -11.65 -7.33 6.42
C PHE A 29 -11.92 -8.44 7.44
N ARG A 30 -11.29 -9.61 7.31
CA ARG A 30 -11.63 -10.85 8.06
C ARG A 30 -13.10 -11.28 7.89
N LEU A 31 -13.73 -10.88 6.79
CA LEU A 31 -15.15 -11.13 6.51
C LEU A 31 -15.32 -11.95 5.24
N GLN A 32 -16.19 -12.95 5.31
CA GLN A 32 -16.54 -13.78 4.15
C GLN A 32 -17.87 -13.32 3.55
N PHE A 33 -17.80 -12.59 2.43
CA PHE A 33 -18.97 -12.14 1.68
C PHE A 33 -18.72 -12.17 0.17
N SER A 34 -19.79 -12.19 -0.63
CA SER A 34 -19.72 -12.13 -2.08
C SER A 34 -19.69 -10.68 -2.59
N ILE A 35 -19.28 -10.48 -3.84
CA ILE A 35 -19.32 -9.15 -4.46
C ILE A 35 -20.78 -8.71 -4.63
N ASP A 36 -21.67 -9.64 -4.97
CA ASP A 36 -23.10 -9.39 -5.16
C ASP A 36 -23.78 -9.01 -3.83
N ASP A 37 -23.38 -9.64 -2.72
CA ASP A 37 -23.86 -9.28 -1.38
C ASP A 37 -23.54 -7.83 -1.06
N TYR A 38 -22.34 -7.38 -1.42
CA TYR A 38 -21.89 -6.00 -1.21
C TYR A 38 -22.62 -5.01 -2.12
N GLN A 39 -22.79 -5.36 -3.41
CA GLN A 39 -23.52 -4.53 -4.38
C GLN A 39 -24.99 -4.33 -3.98
N ASN A 40 -25.64 -5.39 -3.52
CA ASN A 40 -27.03 -5.37 -3.07
C ASN A 40 -27.19 -4.84 -1.64
N GLN A 41 -26.11 -4.39 -1.01
CA GLN A 41 -26.09 -3.88 0.36
C GLN A 41 -26.68 -4.86 1.39
N ASN A 42 -26.46 -6.16 1.17
CA ASN A 42 -27.05 -7.22 1.96
C ASN A 42 -26.01 -8.30 2.31
N ILE A 43 -24.93 -7.92 2.99
CA ILE A 43 -24.00 -8.86 3.61
C ILE A 43 -24.76 -9.66 4.66
N PRO A 44 -24.83 -10.99 4.53
CA PRO A 44 -25.60 -11.82 5.43
C PRO A 44 -24.96 -11.87 6.82
N TRP A 45 -25.75 -11.62 7.86
CA TRP A 45 -25.30 -11.68 9.25
C TRP A 45 -25.29 -13.13 9.76
N THR A 46 -24.46 -13.97 9.16
CA THR A 46 -24.34 -15.39 9.51
C THR A 46 -23.01 -15.72 10.17
N TRP A 47 -22.96 -16.84 10.90
CA TRP A 47 -21.72 -17.35 11.48
C TRP A 47 -20.62 -17.53 10.44
N ASN A 48 -20.96 -18.00 9.23
CA ASN A 48 -19.97 -18.20 8.16
C ASN A 48 -19.30 -16.90 7.72
N THR A 49 -20.03 -15.80 7.69
CA THR A 49 -19.51 -14.47 7.33
C THR A 49 -18.50 -13.96 8.35
N PHE A 50 -18.79 -14.16 9.63
CA PHE A 50 -17.97 -13.65 10.74
C PHE A 50 -16.99 -14.66 11.32
N ARG A 51 -16.98 -15.92 10.86
CA ARG A 51 -16.11 -16.99 11.38
C ARG A 51 -14.64 -16.57 11.42
N SER A 52 -14.14 -16.02 10.32
CA SER A 52 -12.77 -15.53 10.22
C SER A 52 -12.52 -14.33 11.13
N THR A 53 -13.50 -13.44 11.26
CA THR A 53 -13.43 -12.30 12.18
C THR A 53 -13.27 -12.78 13.61
N VAL A 54 -14.13 -13.68 14.07
CA VAL A 54 -14.08 -14.20 15.44
C VAL A 54 -12.76 -14.93 15.69
N LEU A 55 -12.32 -15.79 14.78
CA LEU A 55 -11.08 -16.56 14.94
C LEU A 55 -9.85 -15.66 14.99
N PHE A 56 -9.62 -14.82 13.98
CA PHE A 56 -8.39 -14.04 13.92
C PHE A 56 -8.41 -12.86 14.89
N THR A 57 -9.56 -12.22 15.12
CA THR A 57 -9.63 -11.12 16.08
C THR A 57 -9.41 -11.62 17.51
N SER A 58 -10.02 -12.75 17.90
CA SER A 58 -9.76 -13.33 19.23
C SER A 58 -8.29 -13.69 19.41
N LEU A 59 -7.65 -14.26 18.38
CA LEU A 59 -6.22 -14.53 18.35
C LEU A 59 -5.38 -13.27 18.57
N SER A 60 -5.64 -12.21 17.80
CA SER A 60 -4.92 -10.94 17.87
C SER A 60 -5.08 -10.28 19.24
N TRP A 61 -6.29 -10.31 19.84
CA TRP A 61 -6.50 -9.79 21.20
C TRP A 61 -5.74 -10.58 22.26
N VAL A 62 -5.69 -11.92 22.15
CA VAL A 62 -4.89 -12.74 23.08
C VAL A 62 -3.40 -12.41 22.93
N ALA A 63 -2.90 -12.25 21.70
CA ALA A 63 -1.51 -11.85 21.44
C ALA A 63 -1.20 -10.46 21.99
N ILE A 64 -2.08 -9.47 21.77
CA ILE A 64 -1.95 -8.10 22.28
C ILE A 64 -1.96 -8.07 23.80
N ILE A 65 -2.89 -8.77 24.45
CA ILE A 65 -2.95 -8.83 25.92
C ILE A 65 -1.69 -9.50 26.47
N GLY A 66 -1.26 -10.61 25.87
CA GLY A 66 -0.03 -11.31 26.26
C GLY A 66 1.22 -10.42 26.15
N LEU A 67 1.39 -9.75 25.01
CA LEU A 67 2.49 -8.81 24.77
C LEU A 67 2.40 -7.57 25.66
N GLY A 68 1.19 -7.04 25.90
CA GLY A 68 0.98 -5.89 26.77
C GLY A 68 1.34 -6.18 28.22
N LEU A 69 0.98 -7.37 28.72
CA LEU A 69 1.40 -7.83 30.04
C LEU A 69 2.93 -8.00 30.14
N LEU A 70 3.58 -8.52 29.09
CA LEU A 70 5.05 -8.62 29.03
C LEU A 70 5.73 -7.24 28.97
N ALA A 71 5.19 -6.31 28.19
CA ALA A 71 5.79 -5.00 27.97
C ALA A 71 5.55 -4.00 29.12
N LEU A 72 4.35 -4.00 29.72
CA LEU A 72 3.93 -3.01 30.71
C LEU A 72 4.11 -3.47 32.16
N LEU A 73 4.18 -4.79 32.41
CA LEU A 73 4.32 -5.38 33.74
C LEU A 73 5.50 -6.36 33.81
N PRO A 74 6.74 -5.92 33.53
CA PRO A 74 7.90 -6.82 33.39
C PRO A 74 8.21 -7.62 34.68
N ASN A 75 7.95 -7.05 35.85
CA ASN A 75 8.35 -7.67 37.12
C ASN A 75 7.27 -8.59 37.73
N THR A 76 6.02 -8.50 37.26
CA THR A 76 4.84 -9.12 37.92
C THR A 76 4.03 -10.01 36.99
N HIS A 77 4.41 -10.12 35.71
CA HIS A 77 3.67 -10.92 34.75
C HIS A 77 3.72 -12.44 35.05
N PRO A 78 2.66 -13.18 34.70
CA PRO A 78 2.58 -14.62 34.97
C PRO A 78 3.37 -15.50 33.99
N PHE A 79 4.09 -14.91 33.03
CA PHE A 79 4.85 -15.63 32.00
C PHE A 79 6.31 -15.88 32.39
N MET A 80 7.01 -16.66 31.56
CA MET A 80 8.46 -16.82 31.61
C MET A 80 9.16 -15.48 31.43
N SER A 81 10.18 -15.19 32.26
CA SER A 81 10.97 -13.96 32.13
C SER A 81 11.74 -13.96 30.81
N TYR A 82 11.76 -12.81 30.13
CA TYR A 82 12.57 -12.62 28.93
C TYR A 82 14.08 -12.52 29.24
N ASP A 83 14.50 -12.37 30.49
CA ASP A 83 15.92 -12.36 30.89
C ASP A 83 16.64 -13.67 30.50
N ASN A 84 15.93 -14.79 30.57
CA ASN A 84 16.46 -16.09 30.16
C ASN A 84 16.65 -16.14 28.64
N PHE A 85 15.74 -15.54 27.88
CA PHE A 85 15.87 -15.41 26.43
C PHE A 85 16.98 -14.43 26.04
N GLU A 86 17.16 -13.34 26.79
CA GLU A 86 18.25 -12.38 26.61
C GLU A 86 19.62 -13.05 26.70
N ARG A 87 19.80 -13.95 27.67
CA ARG A 87 21.05 -14.71 27.85
C ARG A 87 21.33 -15.66 26.68
N ILE A 88 20.31 -16.39 26.20
CA ILE A 88 20.46 -17.31 25.07
C ILE A 88 20.76 -16.57 23.77
N LEU A 89 19.96 -15.54 23.48
CA LEU A 89 20.03 -14.81 22.23
C LEU A 89 21.16 -13.77 22.24
N LYS A 90 21.87 -13.63 23.36
CA LYS A 90 22.92 -12.64 23.61
C LYS A 90 22.44 -11.25 23.24
N THR A 91 21.29 -10.87 23.77
CA THR A 91 20.62 -9.59 23.51
C THR A 91 20.40 -8.86 24.82
N GLU A 92 20.42 -7.52 24.77
CA GLU A 92 20.01 -6.68 25.90
C GLU A 92 18.69 -5.97 25.56
N ARG A 93 17.86 -5.69 26.57
CA ARG A 93 16.66 -4.87 26.41
C ARG A 93 15.64 -5.43 25.41
N MET A 94 15.34 -6.71 25.54
CA MET A 94 14.25 -7.37 24.80
C MET A 94 12.88 -6.77 25.10
N ASP A 95 12.73 -6.11 26.25
CA ASP A 95 11.56 -5.29 26.61
C ASP A 95 11.22 -4.26 25.52
N ILE A 96 12.22 -3.59 24.94
CA ILE A 96 12.05 -2.60 23.87
C ILE A 96 11.50 -3.27 22.60
N PHE A 97 11.99 -4.46 22.26
CA PHE A 97 11.54 -5.19 21.08
C PHE A 97 10.10 -5.71 21.26
N ILE A 98 9.77 -6.24 22.44
CA ILE A 98 8.41 -6.68 22.80
C ILE A 98 7.44 -5.50 22.75
N LEU A 99 7.84 -4.33 23.29
CA LEU A 99 7.06 -3.10 23.20
C LEU A 99 6.83 -2.67 21.74
N ALA A 100 7.82 -2.85 20.87
CA ALA A 100 7.67 -2.60 19.43
C ALA A 100 6.54 -3.43 18.84
N ILE A 101 6.61 -4.75 19.03
CA ILE A 101 5.59 -5.67 18.50
C ILE A 101 4.22 -5.30 19.06
N PHE A 102 4.13 -5.04 20.36
CA PHE A 102 2.88 -4.62 21.01
C PHE A 102 2.25 -3.38 20.35
N ILE A 103 3.02 -2.30 20.15
CA ILE A 103 2.53 -1.07 19.52
C ILE A 103 2.10 -1.35 18.07
N MET A 104 2.91 -2.09 17.31
CA MET A 104 2.61 -2.40 15.90
C MET A 104 1.30 -3.21 15.77
N LEU A 105 1.09 -4.21 16.63
CA LEU A 105 -0.15 -5.00 16.64
C LEU A 105 -1.38 -4.14 16.92
N ILE A 106 -1.32 -3.23 17.91
CA ILE A 106 -2.44 -2.33 18.22
C ILE A 106 -2.80 -1.45 17.03
N VAL A 107 -1.79 -0.86 16.37
CA VAL A 107 -2.01 0.03 15.22
C VAL A 107 -2.61 -0.75 14.04
N LEU A 108 -2.17 -1.99 13.80
CA LEU A 108 -2.69 -2.85 12.74
C LEU A 108 -4.11 -3.35 13.04
N GLU A 109 -4.45 -3.67 14.30
CA GLU A 109 -5.83 -3.97 14.69
C GLU A 109 -6.75 -2.76 14.53
N ALA A 110 -6.29 -1.56 14.86
CA ALA A 110 -7.04 -0.33 14.62
C ALA A 110 -7.30 -0.11 13.12
N MET A 111 -6.32 -0.42 12.26
CA MET A 111 -6.49 -0.40 10.81
C MET A 111 -7.56 -1.39 10.34
N TRP A 112 -7.51 -2.64 10.84
CA TRP A 112 -8.50 -3.67 10.53
C TRP A 112 -9.91 -3.21 10.92
N LEU A 113 -10.09 -2.71 12.14
CA LEU A 113 -11.40 -2.25 12.63
C LEU A 113 -11.96 -1.11 11.75
N HIS A 114 -11.12 -0.14 11.38
CA HIS A 114 -11.51 0.95 10.50
C HIS A 114 -11.96 0.45 9.12
N LEU A 115 -11.16 -0.40 8.47
CA LEU A 115 -11.45 -0.91 7.13
C LEU A 115 -12.67 -1.84 7.11
N THR A 116 -12.83 -2.67 8.12
CA THR A 116 -13.97 -3.59 8.27
C THR A 116 -15.26 -2.83 8.53
N THR A 117 -15.23 -1.80 9.38
CA THR A 117 -16.38 -0.92 9.61
C THR A 117 -16.81 -0.23 8.32
N ASN A 118 -15.85 0.22 7.51
CA ASN A 118 -16.17 0.79 6.20
C ASN A 118 -16.78 -0.24 5.25
N ALA A 119 -16.33 -1.50 5.28
CA ALA A 119 -16.89 -2.57 4.47
C ALA A 119 -18.33 -2.94 4.90
N LEU A 120 -18.59 -3.11 6.20
CA LEU A 120 -19.93 -3.42 6.71
C LEU A 120 -20.94 -2.31 6.46
N ASN A 121 -20.49 -1.04 6.42
CA ASN A 121 -21.32 0.11 6.10
C ASN A 121 -21.43 0.37 4.58
N TYR A 122 -20.93 -0.53 3.73
CA TYR A 122 -20.91 -0.38 2.26
C TYR A 122 -20.19 0.88 1.76
N ARG A 123 -19.22 1.39 2.53
CA ARG A 123 -18.42 2.59 2.22
C ARG A 123 -16.97 2.27 1.84
N SER A 124 -16.61 1.00 1.73
CA SER A 124 -15.28 0.56 1.34
C SER A 124 -15.02 0.87 -0.14
N SER A 125 -14.13 1.82 -0.40
CA SER A 125 -13.78 2.18 -1.76
C SER A 125 -12.88 1.14 -2.44
N LEU A 126 -12.21 0.28 -1.68
CA LEU A 126 -11.46 -0.85 -2.21
C LEU A 126 -12.39 -1.88 -2.86
N VAL A 127 -13.51 -2.20 -2.21
CA VAL A 127 -14.52 -3.13 -2.76
C VAL A 127 -15.24 -2.50 -3.95
N GLN A 128 -15.61 -1.22 -3.83
CA GLN A 128 -16.24 -0.48 -4.94
C GLN A 128 -15.32 -0.43 -6.17
N PHE A 129 -14.02 -0.25 -5.97
CA PHE A 129 -13.04 -0.27 -7.06
C PHE A 129 -13.02 -1.63 -7.77
N VAL A 130 -13.03 -2.74 -7.02
CA VAL A 130 -13.10 -4.10 -7.60
C VAL A 130 -14.38 -4.23 -8.43
N ILE A 131 -15.53 -3.89 -7.85
CA ILE A 131 -16.83 -3.94 -8.52
C ILE A 131 -16.80 -3.20 -9.86
N ASN A 132 -16.32 -1.96 -9.85
CA ASN A 132 -16.31 -1.11 -11.04
C ASN A 132 -15.34 -1.60 -12.14
N ASN A 133 -14.38 -2.47 -11.81
CA ASN A 133 -13.34 -2.94 -12.73
C ASN A 133 -13.39 -4.45 -13.01
N LEU A 134 -14.39 -5.19 -12.50
CA LEU A 134 -14.54 -6.64 -12.75
C LEU A 134 -14.68 -6.96 -14.24
N ASP A 135 -15.54 -6.21 -14.94
CA ASP A 135 -15.78 -6.37 -16.37
C ASP A 135 -15.03 -5.29 -17.17
N TYR A 136 -13.82 -4.94 -16.70
CA TYR A 136 -12.98 -3.97 -17.39
C TYR A 136 -12.65 -4.43 -18.82
N ASN A 137 -12.99 -3.61 -19.81
CA ASN A 137 -12.68 -3.90 -21.20
C ASN A 137 -11.17 -3.75 -21.45
N GLU A 138 -10.46 -4.87 -21.56
CA GLU A 138 -9.02 -4.92 -21.82
C GLU A 138 -8.60 -4.15 -23.11
N ASN A 139 -9.53 -3.99 -24.07
CA ASN A 139 -9.28 -3.24 -25.31
C ASN A 139 -9.19 -1.72 -25.09
N GLU A 140 -9.55 -1.20 -23.91
CA GLU A 140 -9.33 0.21 -23.58
C GLU A 140 -7.84 0.56 -23.46
N LEU A 141 -6.99 -0.43 -23.16
CA LEU A 141 -5.54 -0.27 -23.04
C LEU A 141 -4.83 -0.65 -24.33
N SER A 142 -3.68 -0.03 -24.59
CA SER A 142 -2.81 -0.49 -25.67
C SER A 142 -2.23 -1.87 -25.38
N THR A 143 -2.03 -2.69 -26.42
CA THR A 143 -1.48 -4.05 -26.32
C THR A 143 -0.14 -4.10 -25.57
N LYS A 144 0.70 -3.07 -25.74
CA LYS A 144 1.98 -2.91 -25.03
C LYS A 144 1.77 -2.72 -23.53
N SER A 145 0.85 -1.84 -23.14
CA SER A 145 0.52 -1.56 -21.73
C SER A 145 -0.16 -2.75 -21.06
N LEU A 146 -1.05 -3.44 -21.77
CA LEU A 146 -1.71 -4.64 -21.29
C LEU A 146 -0.70 -5.75 -21.02
N LYS A 147 0.21 -6.02 -21.97
CA LYS A 147 1.30 -6.99 -21.78
C LYS A 147 2.20 -6.59 -20.61
N TYR A 148 2.46 -5.30 -20.42
CA TYR A 148 3.24 -4.80 -19.29
C TYR A 148 2.53 -5.00 -17.95
N LEU A 149 1.25 -4.68 -17.82
CA LEU A 149 0.49 -4.83 -16.58
C LEU A 149 0.31 -6.29 -16.19
N LYS A 150 -0.03 -7.14 -17.16
CA LYS A 150 0.00 -8.59 -16.96
C LYS A 150 1.40 -8.98 -16.50
N ARG A 151 2.46 -8.53 -17.22
CA ARG A 151 3.88 -8.74 -16.87
C ARG A 151 4.18 -8.48 -15.41
N PHE A 152 3.80 -7.30 -14.99
CA PHE A 152 4.04 -6.78 -13.67
C PHE A 152 3.32 -7.60 -12.58
N TYR A 153 2.04 -7.92 -12.82
CA TYR A 153 1.25 -8.67 -11.86
C TYR A 153 1.83 -10.05 -11.53
N ILE A 154 2.19 -10.87 -12.54
CA ILE A 154 2.71 -12.23 -12.24
C ILE A 154 4.04 -12.15 -11.50
N ILE A 155 4.89 -11.16 -11.80
CA ILE A 155 6.16 -10.98 -11.08
C ILE A 155 5.88 -10.69 -9.61
N ILE A 156 5.03 -9.70 -9.33
CA ILE A 156 4.71 -9.32 -7.96
C ILE A 156 3.98 -10.44 -7.23
N TYR A 157 3.01 -11.08 -7.88
CA TYR A 157 2.29 -12.22 -7.33
C TYR A 157 3.22 -13.37 -6.96
N PHE A 158 4.17 -13.69 -7.85
CA PHE A 158 5.16 -14.73 -7.61
C PHE A 158 6.06 -14.36 -6.41
N ILE A 159 6.55 -13.12 -6.35
CA ILE A 159 7.37 -12.63 -5.24
C ILE A 159 6.56 -12.69 -3.93
N GLY A 160 5.39 -12.06 -3.89
CA GLY A 160 4.56 -11.96 -2.69
C GLY A 160 4.19 -13.33 -2.12
N ILE A 161 3.72 -14.26 -2.95
CA ILE A 161 3.37 -15.61 -2.49
C ILE A 161 4.59 -16.41 -2.06
N THR A 162 5.70 -16.33 -2.80
CA THR A 162 6.91 -17.08 -2.45
C THR A 162 7.47 -16.59 -1.12
N THR A 163 7.58 -15.28 -0.94
CA THR A 163 8.02 -14.69 0.33
C THR A 163 7.09 -15.03 1.48
N PHE A 164 5.77 -14.97 1.28
CA PHE A 164 4.81 -15.34 2.31
C PHE A 164 4.91 -16.82 2.71
N ARG A 165 5.04 -17.73 1.74
CA ARG A 165 5.20 -19.18 2.02
C ARG A 165 6.48 -19.48 2.77
N LEU A 166 7.60 -18.85 2.37
CA LEU A 166 8.87 -18.98 3.10
C LEU A 166 8.72 -18.48 4.54
N TYR A 167 7.97 -17.41 4.75
CA TYR A 167 7.70 -16.89 6.09
C TYR A 167 6.86 -17.88 6.94
N ILE A 168 5.82 -18.50 6.38
CA ILE A 168 5.05 -19.53 7.10
C ILE A 168 5.97 -20.67 7.57
N VAL A 169 6.85 -21.15 6.70
CA VAL A 169 7.82 -22.19 7.05
C VAL A 169 8.72 -21.72 8.19
N ASN A 170 9.23 -20.48 8.12
CA ASN A 170 10.04 -19.89 9.19
C ASN A 170 9.27 -19.74 10.50
N ALA A 171 7.99 -19.37 10.46
CA ALA A 171 7.14 -19.25 11.65
C ALA A 171 6.95 -20.61 12.34
N ILE A 172 6.75 -21.69 11.56
CA ILE A 172 6.67 -23.06 12.10
C ILE A 172 7.97 -23.44 12.81
N PHE A 173 9.13 -23.20 12.18
CA PHE A 173 10.43 -23.45 12.82
C PHE A 173 10.63 -22.62 14.09
N THR A 174 10.19 -21.35 14.09
CA THR A 174 10.27 -20.46 15.24
C THR A 174 9.43 -20.97 16.42
N ILE A 175 8.22 -21.49 16.15
CA ILE A 175 7.36 -22.11 17.16
C ILE A 175 8.05 -23.34 17.76
N ILE A 176 8.56 -24.25 16.91
CA ILE A 176 9.23 -25.47 17.36
C ILE A 176 10.46 -25.13 18.22
N PHE A 177 11.28 -24.19 17.76
CA PHE A 177 12.47 -23.75 18.48
C PHE A 177 12.15 -23.07 19.81
N GLY A 178 11.13 -22.20 19.83
CA GLY A 178 10.67 -21.57 21.07
C GLY A 178 10.16 -22.58 22.09
N TYR A 179 9.46 -23.62 21.65
CA TYR A 179 8.98 -24.69 22.53
C TYR A 179 10.11 -25.57 23.05
N TYR A 180 11.08 -25.91 22.20
CA TYR A 180 12.27 -26.65 22.60
C TYR A 180 13.02 -25.95 23.74
N TRP A 181 13.27 -24.64 23.60
CA TRP A 181 13.93 -23.86 24.65
C TRP A 181 13.11 -23.70 25.91
N ALA A 182 11.79 -23.52 25.77
CA ALA A 182 10.91 -23.45 26.91
C ALA A 182 10.96 -24.73 27.77
N ILE A 183 11.09 -25.91 27.14
CA ILE A 183 11.27 -27.19 27.85
C ILE A 183 12.64 -27.25 28.53
N ILE A 184 13.72 -26.83 27.87
CA ILE A 184 15.06 -26.77 28.49
C ILE A 184 15.05 -25.89 29.73
N PHE A 185 14.45 -24.70 29.65
CA PHE A 185 14.34 -23.79 30.79
C PHE A 185 13.54 -24.36 31.96
N TYR A 186 12.62 -25.27 31.69
CA TYR A 186 11.93 -26.02 32.74
C TYR A 186 12.86 -27.07 33.37
N MET A 187 13.59 -27.84 32.56
CA MET A 187 14.52 -28.86 33.05
C MET A 187 15.68 -28.27 33.86
N GLU A 188 16.12 -27.05 33.53
CA GLU A 188 17.17 -26.32 34.25
C GLU A 188 16.65 -25.57 35.49
N ASN A 189 15.37 -25.74 35.87
CA ASN A 189 14.72 -25.05 36.99
C ASN A 189 14.73 -23.50 36.89
N LEU A 190 14.92 -22.94 35.69
CA LEU A 190 14.87 -21.50 35.44
C LEU A 190 13.42 -20.99 35.39
N THR A 191 12.44 -21.88 35.22
CA THR A 191 11.01 -21.55 35.20
C THR A 191 10.15 -22.60 35.88
N THR A 192 8.96 -22.16 36.34
CA THR A 192 7.97 -23.04 36.95
C THR A 192 7.00 -23.59 35.90
N PHE A 193 6.46 -24.78 36.18
CA PHE A 193 5.48 -25.43 35.32
C PHE A 193 4.26 -24.54 34.99
N LYS A 194 3.78 -23.76 35.98
CA LYS A 194 2.67 -22.81 35.80
C LYS A 194 3.00 -21.73 34.78
N LYS A 195 4.21 -21.16 34.83
CA LYS A 195 4.67 -20.13 33.87
C LYS A 195 4.80 -20.71 32.46
N LEU A 196 5.30 -21.95 32.35
CA LEU A 196 5.48 -22.67 31.09
C LEU A 196 4.15 -22.93 30.35
N ILE A 197 3.16 -23.50 31.07
CA ILE A 197 1.82 -23.78 30.52
C ILE A 197 1.18 -22.51 29.96
N LEU A 198 1.42 -21.37 30.61
CA LEU A 198 0.82 -20.11 30.20
C LEU A 198 1.59 -19.45 29.05
N SER A 199 2.93 -19.51 29.04
CA SER A 199 3.76 -18.85 28.04
C SER A 199 3.72 -19.53 26.67
N MET A 200 3.65 -20.87 26.62
CA MET A 200 3.66 -21.60 25.34
C MET A 200 2.47 -21.24 24.42
N PRO A 201 1.20 -21.29 24.87
CA PRO A 201 0.06 -20.91 24.04
C PRO A 201 0.13 -19.46 23.59
N ILE A 202 0.57 -18.54 24.46
CA ILE A 202 0.67 -17.12 24.13
C ILE A 202 1.74 -16.89 23.06
N PHE A 203 2.90 -17.53 23.20
CA PHE A 203 3.95 -17.47 22.18
C PHE A 203 3.45 -18.00 20.83
N PHE A 204 2.73 -19.12 20.84
CA PHE A 204 2.10 -19.66 19.63
C PHE A 204 1.12 -18.69 19.00
N PHE A 205 0.24 -18.07 19.80
CA PHE A 205 -0.71 -17.09 19.31
C PHE A 205 -0.04 -15.84 18.73
N ILE A 206 1.02 -15.34 19.37
CA ILE A 206 1.84 -14.23 18.86
C ILE A 206 2.45 -14.60 17.50
N CYS A 207 3.05 -15.80 17.37
CA CYS A 207 3.65 -16.23 16.10
C CYS A 207 2.63 -16.36 14.97
N ILE A 208 1.43 -16.88 15.25
CA ILE A 208 0.37 -16.98 14.23
C ILE A 208 -0.14 -15.60 13.85
N ASP A 209 -0.33 -14.70 14.82
CA ASP A 209 -0.81 -13.35 14.57
C ASP A 209 0.17 -12.55 13.69
N ILE A 210 1.46 -12.60 14.02
CA ILE A 210 2.52 -11.99 13.19
C ILE A 210 2.54 -12.60 11.78
N ALA A 211 2.41 -13.93 11.66
CA ALA A 211 2.35 -14.58 10.36
C ALA A 211 1.13 -14.14 9.54
N TYR A 212 -0.02 -13.96 10.18
CA TYR A 212 -1.23 -13.46 9.54
C TYR A 212 -1.04 -12.01 9.04
N LEU A 213 -0.45 -11.13 9.85
CA LEU A 213 -0.20 -9.73 9.49
C LEU A 213 0.81 -9.60 8.34
N LEU A 214 1.85 -10.41 8.33
CA LEU A 214 2.76 -10.48 7.18
C LEU A 214 2.06 -11.01 5.93
N GLY A 215 1.09 -11.90 6.09
CA GLY A 215 0.15 -12.27 5.03
C GLY A 215 -0.57 -11.07 4.43
N GLN A 216 -1.08 -10.16 5.26
CA GLN A 216 -1.71 -8.91 4.80
C GLN A 216 -0.73 -8.04 4.00
N MET A 217 0.50 -7.87 4.49
CA MET A 217 1.56 -7.10 3.82
C MET A 217 1.93 -7.67 2.44
N PHE A 218 2.20 -8.98 2.35
CA PHE A 218 2.67 -9.58 1.09
C PHE A 218 1.54 -9.85 0.08
N THR A 219 0.36 -10.27 0.54
CA THR A 219 -0.73 -10.63 -0.37
C THR A 219 -1.59 -9.42 -0.73
N THR A 220 -2.07 -8.66 0.25
CA THR A 220 -2.97 -7.54 -0.04
C THR A 220 -2.20 -6.32 -0.51
N ILE A 221 -1.24 -5.84 0.27
CA ILE A 221 -0.54 -4.59 -0.04
C ILE A 221 0.38 -4.79 -1.24
N LEU A 222 1.34 -5.72 -1.14
CA LEU A 222 2.33 -5.90 -2.19
C LEU A 222 1.70 -6.42 -3.49
N THR A 223 0.76 -7.38 -3.44
CA THR A 223 0.25 -8.00 -4.67
C THR A 223 -0.92 -7.23 -5.28
N PHE A 224 -1.92 -6.84 -4.49
CA PHE A 224 -3.12 -6.19 -5.01
C PHE A 224 -2.98 -4.67 -5.10
N ILE A 225 -2.66 -4.00 -3.99
CA ILE A 225 -2.63 -2.53 -3.94
C ILE A 225 -1.54 -1.95 -4.86
N VAL A 226 -0.33 -2.50 -4.84
CA VAL A 226 0.75 -2.05 -5.76
C VAL A 226 0.36 -2.25 -7.22
N PHE A 227 -0.34 -3.35 -7.55
CA PHE A 227 -0.86 -3.57 -8.90
C PHE A 227 -1.88 -2.49 -9.29
N VAL A 228 -2.85 -2.17 -8.40
CA VAL A 228 -3.85 -1.13 -8.66
C VAL A 228 -3.21 0.25 -8.85
N ILE A 229 -2.20 0.59 -8.06
CA ILE A 229 -1.44 1.84 -8.22
C ILE A 229 -0.76 1.88 -9.61
N GLU A 230 -0.11 0.80 -10.02
CA GLU A 230 0.55 0.73 -11.33
C GLU A 230 -0.47 0.74 -12.48
N PHE A 231 -1.64 0.11 -12.29
CA PHE A 231 -2.77 0.17 -13.22
C PHE A 231 -3.23 1.61 -13.46
N PHE A 232 -3.41 2.40 -12.40
CA PHE A 232 -3.73 3.83 -12.53
C PHE A 232 -2.62 4.63 -13.22
N GLN A 233 -1.35 4.34 -12.91
CA GLN A 233 -0.21 5.00 -13.56
C GLN A 233 -0.19 4.74 -15.06
N VAL A 234 -0.44 3.50 -15.48
CA VAL A 234 -0.49 3.13 -16.89
C VAL A 234 -1.65 3.82 -17.61
N LYS A 235 -2.86 3.86 -17.02
CA LYS A 235 -4.01 4.60 -17.60
C LYS A 235 -3.66 6.09 -17.78
N LEU A 236 -3.03 6.71 -16.79
CA LEU A 236 -2.62 8.12 -16.86
C LEU A 236 -1.50 8.34 -17.90
N GLU A 237 -0.56 7.41 -18.02
CA GLU A 237 0.49 7.47 -19.02
C GLU A 237 -0.07 7.35 -20.44
N GLU A 238 -1.06 6.49 -20.67
CA GLU A 238 -1.73 6.40 -21.97
C GLU A 238 -2.46 7.68 -22.33
N LEU A 239 -3.19 8.28 -21.40
CA LEU A 239 -3.80 9.60 -21.58
C LEU A 239 -2.76 10.67 -21.92
N TYR A 240 -1.62 10.65 -21.23
CA TYR A 240 -0.50 11.53 -21.55
C TYR A 240 0.07 11.30 -22.96
N ARG A 241 0.25 10.05 -23.38
CA ARG A 241 0.74 9.71 -24.73
C ARG A 241 -0.27 10.12 -25.80
N LEU A 242 -1.57 9.98 -25.55
CA LEU A 242 -2.64 10.44 -26.43
C LEU A 242 -2.59 11.96 -26.57
N ALA A 243 -2.53 12.68 -25.45
CA ALA A 243 -2.38 14.15 -25.43
C ALA A 243 -1.14 14.59 -26.22
N LYS A 244 0.03 13.98 -25.96
CA LYS A 244 1.29 14.33 -26.62
C LYS A 244 1.22 14.11 -28.14
N ARG A 245 0.73 12.95 -28.62
CA ARG A 245 0.65 12.64 -30.07
C ARG A 245 -0.24 13.64 -30.81
N MET A 246 -1.34 14.06 -30.20
CA MET A 246 -2.26 15.00 -30.81
C MET A 246 -1.68 16.41 -30.87
N PHE A 247 -1.01 16.85 -29.81
CA PHE A 247 -0.48 18.21 -29.73
C PHE A 247 0.82 18.42 -30.53
N THR A 248 1.44 17.34 -30.99
CA THR A 248 2.55 17.39 -31.95
C THR A 248 2.09 17.47 -33.41
N ARG A 249 0.89 16.98 -33.75
CA ARG A 249 0.38 17.06 -35.13
C ARG A 249 -0.38 18.37 -35.33
N SER A 250 -0.06 19.11 -36.41
CA SER A 250 -0.82 20.29 -36.84
C SER A 250 -2.14 19.86 -37.49
N TRP A 251 -3.12 19.48 -36.67
CA TRP A 251 -4.46 19.20 -37.20
C TRP A 251 -5.06 20.52 -37.73
N GLN A 252 -5.37 20.56 -39.02
CA GLN A 252 -6.08 21.69 -39.64
C GLN A 252 -7.58 21.65 -39.35
N ASN A 253 -8.16 20.47 -39.11
CA ASN A 253 -9.59 20.32 -38.88
C ASN A 253 -9.99 20.56 -37.40
N ASN A 254 -10.86 21.55 -37.17
CA ASN A 254 -11.30 21.95 -35.83
C ASN A 254 -12.30 20.96 -35.20
N GLU A 255 -13.11 20.26 -35.99
CA GLU A 255 -14.10 19.29 -35.47
C GLU A 255 -13.41 18.10 -34.81
N LEU A 256 -12.35 17.58 -35.46
CA LEU A 256 -11.58 16.46 -34.93
C LEU A 256 -10.82 16.83 -33.65
N LYS A 257 -10.37 18.08 -33.52
CA LYS A 257 -9.79 18.59 -32.26
C LYS A 257 -10.81 18.59 -31.12
N GLN A 258 -12.04 19.04 -31.40
CA GLN A 258 -13.10 19.11 -30.40
C GLN A 258 -13.55 17.71 -29.94
N LEU A 259 -13.74 16.78 -30.88
CA LEU A 259 -14.07 15.39 -30.56
C LEU A 259 -12.99 14.72 -29.70
N PHE A 260 -11.72 14.91 -30.07
CA PHE A 260 -10.60 14.39 -29.29
C PHE A 260 -10.53 15.02 -27.89
N TRP A 261 -10.68 16.34 -27.79
CA TRP A 261 -10.65 17.04 -26.51
C TRP A 261 -11.75 16.55 -25.57
N ASN A 262 -12.98 16.37 -26.09
CA ASN A 262 -14.08 15.82 -25.32
C ASN A 262 -13.76 14.40 -24.81
N ARG A 263 -13.20 13.53 -25.68
CA ARG A 263 -12.79 12.17 -25.30
C ARG A 263 -11.71 12.19 -24.22
N PHE A 264 -10.67 13.01 -24.38
CA PHE A 264 -9.61 13.16 -23.38
C PHE A 264 -10.17 13.64 -22.04
N GLN A 265 -11.00 14.69 -22.05
CA GLN A 265 -11.62 15.24 -20.84
C GLN A 265 -12.45 14.18 -20.11
N GLN A 266 -13.31 13.45 -20.84
CA GLN A 266 -14.14 12.39 -20.25
C GLN A 266 -13.29 11.29 -19.60
N GLN A 267 -12.28 10.78 -20.32
CA GLN A 267 -11.42 9.72 -19.80
C GLN A 267 -10.59 10.18 -18.60
N TYR A 268 -10.08 11.42 -18.61
CA TYR A 268 -9.35 11.99 -17.49
C TYR A 268 -10.24 12.16 -16.25
N VAL A 269 -11.45 12.71 -16.41
CA VAL A 269 -12.39 12.90 -15.29
C VAL A 269 -12.81 11.56 -14.70
N LYS A 270 -13.08 10.55 -15.54
CA LYS A 270 -13.36 9.17 -15.09
C LYS A 270 -12.20 8.62 -14.26
N LEU A 271 -10.96 8.72 -14.77
CA LEU A 271 -9.77 8.25 -14.06
C LEU A 271 -9.54 9.01 -12.74
N TYR A 272 -9.75 10.33 -12.73
CA TYR A 272 -9.63 11.15 -11.52
C TYR A 272 -10.65 10.72 -10.46
N ALA A 273 -11.91 10.51 -10.85
CA ALA A 273 -12.96 10.04 -9.94
C ALA A 273 -12.63 8.66 -9.35
N GLU A 274 -12.20 7.71 -10.19
CA GLU A 274 -11.78 6.37 -9.74
C GLU A 274 -10.63 6.44 -8.71
N ILE A 275 -9.62 7.28 -8.95
CA ILE A 275 -8.47 7.45 -8.05
C ILE A 275 -8.90 8.13 -6.75
N ALA A 276 -9.71 9.18 -6.83
CA ALA A 276 -10.21 9.91 -5.66
C ALA A 276 -11.07 9.02 -4.77
N ASP A 277 -11.92 8.19 -5.36
CA ASP A 277 -12.70 7.20 -4.61
C ASP A 277 -11.79 6.16 -3.96
N PHE A 278 -10.85 5.57 -4.70
CA PHE A 278 -9.90 4.60 -4.13
C PHE A 278 -9.09 5.20 -2.96
N ASN A 279 -8.71 6.47 -3.06
CA ASN A 279 -7.96 7.18 -2.01
C ASN A 279 -8.72 7.27 -0.68
N LYS A 280 -10.07 7.21 -0.65
CA LYS A 280 -10.83 7.29 0.61
C LYS A 280 -10.46 6.20 1.60
N SER A 281 -10.39 4.94 1.17
CA SER A 281 -9.98 3.83 2.03
C SER A 281 -8.45 3.63 2.02
N PHE A 282 -7.81 3.77 0.86
CA PHE A 282 -6.35 3.57 0.77
C PHE A 282 -5.56 4.64 1.52
N GLY A 283 -6.06 5.87 1.58
CA GLY A 283 -5.43 6.96 2.33
C GLY A 283 -5.39 6.69 3.83
N SER A 284 -6.48 6.20 4.42
CA SER A 284 -6.48 5.73 5.82
C SER A 284 -5.49 4.58 6.01
N MET A 285 -5.45 3.61 5.09
CA MET A 285 -4.51 2.49 5.15
C MET A 285 -3.04 2.96 5.15
N LEU A 286 -2.70 3.95 4.30
CA LEU A 286 -1.38 4.56 4.25
C LEU A 286 -1.00 5.24 5.57
N LEU A 287 -1.96 5.86 6.26
CA LEU A 287 -1.73 6.49 7.56
C LEU A 287 -1.32 5.47 8.63
N TYR A 288 -2.03 4.34 8.71
CA TYR A 288 -1.68 3.27 9.64
C TYR A 288 -0.32 2.66 9.29
N MET A 289 -0.07 2.34 8.02
CA MET A 289 1.23 1.80 7.59
C MET A 289 2.40 2.77 7.85
N GLU A 290 2.20 4.07 7.67
CA GLU A 290 3.21 5.08 8.01
C GLU A 290 3.48 5.11 9.51
N THR A 291 2.44 5.04 10.33
CA THR A 291 2.58 5.01 11.80
C THR A 291 3.39 3.80 12.24
N VAL A 292 3.04 2.61 11.75
CA VAL A 292 3.78 1.36 12.04
C VAL A 292 5.24 1.50 11.58
N SER A 293 5.46 1.92 10.34
CA SER A 293 6.80 2.11 9.79
C SER A 293 7.68 3.07 10.61
N LYS A 294 7.13 4.20 11.07
CA LYS A 294 7.90 5.16 11.88
C LYS A 294 8.21 4.61 13.27
N THR A 295 7.25 3.96 13.92
CA THR A 295 7.50 3.29 15.20
C THR A 295 8.57 2.21 15.07
N SER A 296 8.53 1.43 14.00
CA SER A 296 9.47 0.34 13.70
C SER A 296 10.92 0.83 13.59
N ILE A 297 11.18 1.93 12.86
CA ILE A 297 12.53 2.52 12.76
C ILE A 297 13.00 3.07 14.10
N ILE A 298 12.17 3.88 14.77
CA ILE A 298 12.54 4.53 16.03
C ILE A 298 12.95 3.45 17.04
N ILE A 299 12.14 2.40 17.14
CA ILE A 299 12.39 1.32 18.08
C ILE A 299 13.59 0.47 17.64
N SER A 300 13.78 0.23 16.34
CA SER A 300 14.98 -0.45 15.84
C SER A 300 16.27 0.32 16.16
N CYS A 301 16.27 1.65 16.01
CA CYS A 301 17.38 2.51 16.41
C CYS A 301 17.61 2.47 17.93
N MET A 302 16.55 2.56 18.74
CA MET A 302 16.65 2.46 20.20
C MET A 302 17.19 1.09 20.63
N PHE A 303 16.66 0.00 20.07
CA PHE A 303 17.08 -1.36 20.36
C PHE A 303 18.55 -1.57 19.99
N TYR A 304 18.97 -1.13 18.81
CA TYR A 304 20.36 -1.15 18.38
C TYR A 304 21.28 -0.33 19.30
N SER A 305 20.85 0.86 19.72
CA SER A 305 21.63 1.75 20.60
C SER A 305 21.93 1.12 21.96
N ARG A 306 21.11 0.16 22.42
CA ARG A 306 21.27 -0.51 23.71
C ARG A 306 22.06 -1.82 23.65
N GLN A 307 22.34 -2.35 22.47
CA GLN A 307 23.17 -3.57 22.36
C GLN A 307 24.64 -3.26 22.63
N LYS A 308 25.27 -4.08 23.48
CA LYS A 308 26.73 -4.12 23.70
C LYS A 308 27.43 -4.96 22.63
N GLU A 309 26.90 -6.14 22.34
CA GLU A 309 27.36 -7.03 21.28
C GLU A 309 26.26 -7.27 20.24
N LEU A 310 26.65 -7.41 18.97
CA LEU A 310 25.71 -7.68 17.88
C LEU A 310 25.61 -9.18 17.64
N SER A 311 24.66 -9.82 18.32
CA SER A 311 24.30 -11.20 18.00
C SER A 311 23.61 -11.30 16.64
N GLN A 312 23.64 -12.49 16.03
CA GLN A 312 22.93 -12.76 14.77
C GLN A 312 21.42 -12.50 14.90
N TYR A 313 20.84 -12.77 16.07
CA TYR A 313 19.44 -12.47 16.35
C TYR A 313 19.18 -10.96 16.39
N CYS A 314 20.02 -10.19 17.09
CA CYS A 314 19.92 -8.73 17.11
C CYS A 314 19.93 -8.15 15.69
N LEU A 315 20.87 -8.60 14.86
CA LEU A 315 20.97 -8.17 13.47
C LEU A 315 19.68 -8.49 12.69
N MET A 316 19.17 -9.72 12.82
CA MET A 316 17.94 -10.13 12.13
C MET A 316 16.71 -9.33 12.58
N ALA A 317 16.56 -9.10 13.89
CA ALA A 317 15.48 -8.30 14.45
C ALA A 317 15.51 -6.86 13.93
N ILE A 318 16.68 -6.22 13.96
CA ILE A 318 16.89 -4.87 13.42
C ILE A 318 16.56 -4.81 11.93
N LEU A 319 17.10 -5.76 11.14
CA LEU A 319 16.84 -5.82 9.71
C LEU A 319 15.37 -6.02 9.40
N SER A 320 14.65 -6.81 10.21
CA SER A 320 13.21 -7.02 10.05
C SER A 320 12.42 -5.72 10.26
N LEU A 321 12.70 -4.97 11.33
CA LEU A 321 12.06 -3.68 11.59
C LEU A 321 12.42 -2.62 10.53
N MET A 322 13.68 -2.59 10.10
CA MET A 322 14.12 -1.69 9.03
C MET A 322 13.50 -2.04 7.67
N SER A 323 13.24 -3.33 7.40
CA SER A 323 12.63 -3.77 6.14
C SER A 323 11.22 -3.25 5.96
N GLU A 324 10.47 -3.08 7.06
CA GLU A 324 9.13 -2.50 7.04
C GLU A 324 9.17 -1.04 6.56
N PHE A 325 10.12 -0.26 7.06
CA PHE A 325 10.33 1.10 6.58
C PHE A 325 10.69 1.15 5.11
N VAL A 326 11.58 0.28 4.64
CA VAL A 326 11.94 0.21 3.23
C VAL A 326 10.72 -0.17 2.39
N CYS A 327 9.88 -1.07 2.87
CA CYS A 327 8.64 -1.49 2.19
C CYS A 327 7.66 -0.32 2.03
N VAL A 328 7.35 0.38 3.12
CA VAL A 328 6.44 1.53 3.13
C VAL A 328 7.02 2.66 2.27
N THR A 329 8.30 2.96 2.40
CA THR A 329 8.98 3.97 1.56
C THR A 329 8.94 3.62 0.07
N SER A 330 9.10 2.34 -0.29
CA SER A 330 8.97 1.86 -1.67
C SER A 330 7.55 2.04 -2.21
N LEU A 331 6.53 1.78 -1.38
CA LEU A 331 5.13 2.05 -1.71
C LEU A 331 4.90 3.55 -1.95
N TYR A 332 5.40 4.43 -1.07
CA TYR A 332 5.32 5.88 -1.25
C TYR A 332 6.02 6.36 -2.53
N SER A 333 7.18 5.77 -2.86
CA SER A 333 7.90 6.06 -4.10
C SER A 333 7.05 5.75 -5.34
N ARG A 334 6.27 4.65 -5.31
CA ARG A 334 5.32 4.31 -6.38
C ARG A 334 4.17 5.29 -6.42
N VAL A 335 3.50 5.52 -5.29
CA VAL A 335 2.37 6.44 -5.14
C VAL A 335 2.70 7.85 -5.66
N ALA A 336 3.88 8.37 -5.31
CA ALA A 336 4.34 9.70 -5.68
C ALA A 336 4.56 9.92 -7.20
N ARG A 337 4.62 8.86 -8.01
CA ARG A 337 4.76 8.98 -9.48
C ARG A 337 3.50 9.52 -10.14
N LEU A 338 2.34 9.22 -9.59
CA LEU A 338 1.05 9.50 -10.20
C LEU A 338 0.78 11.02 -10.32
N PRO A 339 0.99 11.85 -9.28
CA PRO A 339 0.96 13.31 -9.42
C PRO A 339 1.99 13.85 -10.43
N SER A 340 3.16 13.19 -10.55
CA SER A 340 4.20 13.62 -11.49
C SER A 340 3.78 13.44 -12.96
N TYR A 341 3.08 12.34 -13.27
CA TYR A 341 2.49 12.10 -14.58
C TYR A 341 1.38 13.10 -14.88
N ASN A 342 0.53 13.41 -13.89
CA ASN A 342 -0.51 14.44 -14.03
C ASN A 342 0.10 15.80 -14.40
N ARG A 343 1.14 16.22 -13.67
CA ARG A 343 1.85 17.48 -13.94
C ARG A 343 2.47 17.54 -15.33
N ARG A 344 3.08 16.43 -15.80
CA ARG A 344 3.62 16.33 -17.17
C ARG A 344 2.53 16.45 -18.22
N CYS A 345 1.38 15.79 -17.99
CA CYS A 345 0.22 15.86 -18.85
C CYS A 345 -0.34 17.28 -18.94
N CYS A 346 -0.56 17.92 -17.79
CA CYS A 346 -0.99 19.31 -17.70
C CYS A 346 -0.03 20.25 -18.45
N LYS A 347 1.30 20.11 -18.24
CA LYS A 347 2.31 20.94 -18.94
C LYS A 347 2.25 20.79 -20.46
N SER A 348 2.03 19.58 -20.96
CA SER A 348 1.88 19.34 -22.40
C SER A 348 0.61 19.99 -22.96
N ILE A 349 -0.50 19.92 -22.23
CA ILE A 349 -1.77 20.55 -22.65
C ILE A 349 -1.64 22.08 -22.64
N ILE A 350 -1.05 22.67 -21.59
CA ILE A 350 -0.84 24.13 -21.49
C ILE A 350 -0.01 24.64 -22.68
N LYS A 351 1.10 23.94 -23.00
CA LYS A 351 1.95 24.31 -24.15
C LYS A 351 1.17 24.30 -25.46
N TRP A 352 0.26 23.34 -25.63
CA TRP A 352 -0.57 23.27 -26.81
C TRP A 352 -1.60 24.40 -26.87
N LEU A 353 -2.32 24.64 -25.77
CA LEU A 353 -3.30 25.73 -25.69
C LEU A 353 -2.66 27.08 -26.02
N ALA A 354 -1.47 27.35 -25.46
CA ALA A 354 -0.70 28.55 -25.77
C ALA A 354 -0.39 28.65 -27.28
N ARG A 355 0.09 27.58 -27.92
CA ARG A 355 0.35 27.58 -29.37
C ARG A 355 -0.91 27.86 -30.19
N THR A 356 -2.03 27.24 -29.85
CA THR A 356 -3.29 27.41 -30.60
C THR A 356 -3.91 28.79 -30.43
N GLN A 357 -3.69 29.45 -29.28
CA GLN A 357 -4.16 30.82 -29.04
C GLN A 357 -3.34 31.84 -29.84
N TRP A 358 -2.02 31.61 -29.97
CA TRP A 358 -1.12 32.51 -30.70
C TRP A 358 -1.16 32.33 -32.22
N SER A 359 -1.51 31.14 -32.72
CA SER A 359 -1.65 30.88 -34.17
C SER A 359 -2.97 31.39 -34.78
N GLY A 360 -3.78 32.13 -34.01
CA GLY A 360 -5.18 32.41 -34.30
C GLY A 360 -5.60 33.74 -34.98
N PRO A 361 -4.80 34.82 -35.13
CA PRO A 361 -5.40 36.08 -35.62
C PRO A 361 -5.26 36.35 -37.13
N ASP A 362 -4.19 35.90 -37.81
CA ASP A 362 -3.78 36.60 -39.04
C ASP A 362 -4.57 36.24 -40.31
N THR A 363 -5.23 35.09 -40.38
CA THR A 363 -5.94 34.63 -41.61
C THR A 363 -7.47 34.79 -41.56
N LEU A 364 -8.02 35.32 -40.46
CA LEU A 364 -9.46 35.33 -40.19
C LEU A 364 -10.07 36.74 -40.24
N PHE A 365 -9.59 37.66 -41.10
CA PHE A 365 -10.12 39.02 -41.23
C PHE A 365 -11.05 39.31 -42.44
N TYR A 366 -11.23 38.39 -43.39
CA TYR A 366 -12.00 38.66 -44.63
C TYR A 366 -13.57 38.53 -44.71
N ASN A 367 -14.33 37.88 -43.80
CA ASN A 367 -15.81 37.72 -43.94
C ASN A 367 -16.63 37.88 -42.63
N ARG A 368 -17.56 38.86 -42.56
CA ARG A 368 -18.05 39.50 -41.32
C ARG A 368 -19.30 38.87 -40.64
N ASN A 369 -20.24 38.26 -41.37
CA ASN A 369 -21.58 37.94 -40.81
C ASN A 369 -21.79 36.49 -40.31
N LEU A 370 -21.18 35.47 -40.93
CA LEU A 370 -21.10 34.09 -40.39
C LEU A 370 -20.10 33.96 -39.22
N ARG A 371 -19.49 35.09 -38.83
CA ARG A 371 -18.29 35.18 -38.00
C ARG A 371 -18.57 35.28 -36.52
N ILE A 372 -19.61 36.01 -36.10
CA ILE A 372 -19.88 36.30 -34.69
C ILE A 372 -20.24 35.02 -33.93
N GLN A 373 -21.12 34.18 -34.48
CA GLN A 373 -21.48 32.89 -33.87
C GLN A 373 -20.28 31.92 -33.82
N LYS A 374 -19.51 31.79 -34.92
CA LYS A 374 -18.31 30.94 -34.93
C LYS A 374 -17.23 31.44 -33.97
N LEU A 375 -17.02 32.76 -33.85
CA LEU A 375 -16.08 33.34 -32.88
C LEU A 375 -16.52 33.11 -31.44
N HIS A 376 -17.82 33.23 -31.15
CA HIS A 376 -18.37 32.95 -29.83
C HIS A 376 -18.21 31.48 -29.44
N ILE A 377 -18.47 30.55 -30.37
CA ILE A 377 -18.28 29.10 -30.14
C ILE A 377 -16.80 28.79 -29.88
N VAL A 378 -15.89 29.32 -30.70
CA VAL A 378 -14.43 29.12 -30.55
C VAL A 378 -13.91 29.75 -29.24
N ARG A 379 -14.39 30.94 -28.86
CA ARG A 379 -14.06 31.56 -27.57
C ARG A 379 -14.56 30.71 -26.40
N ARG A 380 -15.80 30.20 -26.47
CA ARG A 380 -16.39 29.36 -25.42
C ARG A 380 -15.62 28.05 -25.24
N THR A 381 -15.23 27.37 -26.31
CA THR A 381 -14.42 26.14 -26.22
C THR A 381 -13.04 26.42 -25.66
N THR A 382 -12.41 27.53 -26.04
CA THR A 382 -11.09 27.92 -25.54
C THR A 382 -11.14 28.28 -24.05
N ILE A 383 -12.16 29.02 -23.60
CA ILE A 383 -12.39 29.34 -22.18
C ILE A 383 -12.62 28.06 -21.39
N LYS A 384 -13.47 27.14 -21.88
CA LYS A 384 -13.74 25.85 -21.23
C LYS A 384 -12.47 25.01 -21.09
N SER A 385 -11.64 24.94 -22.13
CA SER A 385 -10.38 24.20 -22.09
C SER A 385 -9.36 24.82 -21.15
N ASN A 386 -9.24 26.16 -21.13
CA ASN A 386 -8.39 26.87 -20.18
C ASN A 386 -8.83 26.61 -18.73
N LEU A 387 -10.14 26.70 -18.45
CA LEU A 387 -10.69 26.45 -17.12
C LEU A 387 -10.46 24.99 -16.70
N PHE A 388 -10.67 24.03 -17.60
CA PHE A 388 -10.39 22.62 -17.33
C PHE A 388 -8.91 22.38 -17.00
N VAL A 389 -7.98 23.01 -17.72
CA VAL A 389 -6.54 22.86 -17.47
C VAL A 389 -6.11 23.54 -16.18
N GLN A 390 -6.70 24.69 -15.85
CA GLN A 390 -6.51 25.32 -14.54
C GLN A 390 -6.97 24.39 -13.41
N VAL A 391 -8.15 23.79 -13.55
CA VAL A 391 -8.67 22.79 -12.60
C VAL A 391 -7.73 21.58 -12.54
N MET A 392 -7.35 21.00 -13.68
CA MET A 392 -6.40 19.88 -13.77
C MET A 392 -5.05 20.17 -13.10
N SER A 393 -4.57 21.41 -13.18
CA SER A 393 -3.31 21.85 -12.58
C SER A 393 -3.38 22.04 -11.06
N LYS A 394 -4.56 22.42 -10.55
CA LYS A 394 -4.84 22.65 -9.14
C LYS A 394 -5.35 21.39 -8.44
N ASN A 395 -5.94 20.45 -9.17
CA ASN A 395 -6.46 19.22 -8.62
C ASN A 395 -5.33 18.31 -8.14
N GLU A 396 -5.47 17.85 -6.91
CA GLU A 396 -4.60 16.86 -6.28
C GLU A 396 -4.91 15.45 -6.83
N LEU A 397 -4.49 15.18 -8.07
CA LEU A 397 -4.58 13.84 -8.66
C LEU A 397 -3.47 12.96 -8.06
N GLY A 398 -3.84 12.12 -7.09
CA GLY A 398 -2.91 11.32 -6.30
C GLY A 398 -3.56 10.70 -5.09
N PHE A 399 -2.72 10.33 -4.13
CA PHE A 399 -3.14 9.74 -2.87
C PHE A 399 -2.69 10.61 -1.71
N THR A 400 -3.45 10.56 -0.62
CA THR A 400 -3.14 11.23 0.65
C THR A 400 -2.75 10.21 1.71
N CYS A 401 -1.92 10.61 2.67
CA CYS A 401 -1.70 9.84 3.89
C CYS A 401 -2.74 10.28 4.92
N GLY A 402 -3.91 9.63 4.91
CA GLY A 402 -5.09 10.04 5.67
C GLY A 402 -5.43 11.52 5.42
N HIS A 403 -5.56 12.27 6.51
CA HIS A 403 -5.76 13.73 6.51
C HIS A 403 -4.45 14.53 6.67
N LEU A 404 -3.29 13.88 6.75
CA LEU A 404 -2.04 14.55 7.10
C LEU A 404 -1.44 15.33 5.93
N PHE A 405 -1.27 14.68 4.78
CA PHE A 405 -0.65 15.31 3.61
C PHE A 405 -0.94 14.58 2.30
N PHE A 406 -0.83 15.33 1.21
CA PHE A 406 -0.86 14.79 -0.16
C PHE A 406 0.51 14.25 -0.58
N ILE A 407 0.54 13.05 -1.14
CA ILE A 407 1.78 12.32 -1.43
C ILE A 407 2.34 12.77 -2.78
N THR A 408 3.28 13.71 -2.73
CA THR A 408 4.04 14.16 -3.89
C THR A 408 5.46 13.60 -3.89
N LYS A 409 6.16 13.71 -5.02
CA LYS A 409 7.60 13.38 -5.10
C LYS A 409 8.43 14.20 -4.10
N PHE A 410 8.06 15.46 -3.87
CA PHE A 410 8.73 16.30 -2.88
C PHE A 410 8.49 15.77 -1.47
N LYS A 411 7.24 15.50 -1.10
CA LYS A 411 6.90 14.98 0.23
C LYS A 411 7.53 13.61 0.49
N TYR A 412 7.58 12.73 -0.52
CA TYR A 412 8.32 11.48 -0.45
C TYR A 412 9.82 11.69 -0.13
N ILE A 413 10.49 12.62 -0.82
CA ILE A 413 11.90 12.94 -0.56
C ILE A 413 12.04 13.52 0.84
N GLU A 414 11.18 14.46 1.24
CA GLU A 414 11.16 15.05 2.58
C GLU A 414 11.04 13.97 3.67
N MET A 415 10.10 13.03 3.53
CA MET A 415 9.95 11.92 4.49
C MET A 415 11.15 11.00 4.55
N LEU A 416 11.83 10.77 3.42
CA LEU A 416 13.08 10.00 3.37
C LEU A 416 14.20 10.77 4.10
N MET A 417 14.34 12.07 3.81
CA MET A 417 15.33 12.96 4.43
C MET A 417 15.13 13.08 5.94
N MET A 418 13.89 13.15 6.42
CA MET A 418 13.58 13.19 7.86
C MET A 418 14.04 11.94 8.62
N ASN A 419 14.24 10.81 7.92
CA ASN A 419 14.76 9.58 8.54
C ASN A 419 16.26 9.42 8.37
N ILE A 420 16.93 10.30 7.62
CA ILE A 420 18.39 10.30 7.47
C ILE A 420 19.10 10.49 8.82
N PRO A 421 18.69 11.39 9.73
CA PRO A 421 19.29 11.48 11.06
C PRO A 421 19.26 10.15 11.82
N LEU A 422 18.15 9.39 11.72
CA LEU A 422 18.04 8.06 12.33
C LEU A 422 18.98 7.04 11.67
N ILE A 423 19.16 7.13 10.34
CA ILE A 423 20.12 6.32 9.58
C ILE A 423 21.58 6.72 9.93
N ILE A 424 21.86 8.00 10.15
CA ILE A 424 23.18 8.51 10.53
C ILE A 424 23.53 8.06 11.95
N MET A 425 22.60 8.14 12.91
CA MET A 425 22.80 7.59 14.26
C MET A 425 23.10 6.09 14.23
N PHE A 426 22.51 5.37 13.27
CA PHE A 426 22.81 3.96 13.02
C PHE A 426 24.25 3.78 12.50
N TYR A 427 24.65 4.59 11.53
CA TYR A 427 25.97 4.55 10.91
C TYR A 427 27.09 4.94 11.88
N GLU A 428 26.91 5.99 12.69
CA GLU A 428 27.90 6.47 13.66
C GLU A 428 28.25 5.38 14.68
N LYS A 429 27.25 4.69 15.23
CA LYS A 429 27.50 3.60 16.18
C LYS A 429 28.10 2.36 15.50
N ILE A 430 27.78 2.06 14.23
CA ILE A 430 28.48 1.02 13.46
C ILE A 430 29.96 1.39 13.29
N CYS A 431 30.26 2.63 12.91
CA CYS A 431 31.63 3.10 12.70
C CYS A 431 32.44 3.12 14.00
N MET A 432 31.84 3.54 15.12
CA MET A 432 32.50 3.52 16.43
C MET A 432 32.75 2.09 16.95
N ASN A 433 31.88 1.12 16.62
CA ASN A 433 32.08 -0.28 16.98
C ASN A 433 33.00 -1.04 16.01
N ALA A 434 33.18 -0.55 14.78
CA ALA A 434 34.08 -1.14 13.78
C ALA A 434 35.53 -0.62 13.89
N SER A 435 35.77 0.43 14.69
CA SER A 435 37.09 0.97 14.99
C SER A 435 37.72 0.33 16.25
N PHE A 436 37.84 -0.99 16.26
CA PHE A 436 38.65 -1.75 17.22
C PHE A 436 39.46 -2.83 16.50
#